data_AF-A0A8J6XPZ0-F1
#
_entry.id   AF-A0A8J6XPZ0-F1
#
_cell.length_a   1.000
_cell.length_b   1.000
_cell.length_c   1.000
_cell.angle_alpha   90.00
_cell.angle_beta   90.00
_cell.angle_gamma   90.00
#
_symmetry.space_group_name_H-M   'P 1'
#
loop_
_entity.id
_entity.type
_entity.pdbx_description
1 polymer ?
#
loop_
_entity_poly.entity_id
_entity_poly.type
_entity_poly.pdbx_seq_one_letter_code
_entity_poly.pdbx_strand_id
1 'polypeptide(L)'
;MNRALLRIATVNATSFPTKLRRRFNSSPSIAVPDFLTWFEVIGYTVLLESDIASRHKIECSYDDVVLRKEDEWSLFVRHRLRSALQRINPQIPHQVIDTVICTCCTSHPDLPKSNYHFHQLLTEGVDVTYYDGEQTVHDKVWLIDSSNLLNNDWLVIHPFSVTSPSHAHPITTVVLINGLPLAVIVQTHPRHVQALRNEAYQSLQKYIQQQQALFSYNALAIACCGNRAKVGTLTSNWQEFLPWRSIDGEDFSISGTTELEVLIQGIFDKRRFLELIKDFIKFEDTGTSISKKLLRHPFCTIKNPKNSLHNRQ
;
A
#
# COMPACT_ATOMS: atom_id res chain seq x y z
N MET A 1 -36.21 38.10 -39.43
CA MET A 1 -35.60 36.76 -39.55
C MET A 1 -34.65 36.77 -40.73
N ASN A 2 -33.33 36.68 -40.50
CA ASN A 2 -32.39 36.20 -41.52
C ASN A 2 -31.09 35.72 -40.88
N ARG A 3 -30.75 34.47 -41.17
CA ARG A 3 -29.59 33.70 -40.67
C ARG A 3 -28.32 34.20 -41.35
N ALA A 4 -27.37 34.75 -40.58
CA ALA A 4 -26.02 34.98 -41.05
C ALA A 4 -25.15 33.75 -40.71
N LEU A 5 -24.62 33.14 -41.77
CA LEU A 5 -23.81 31.93 -41.79
C LEU A 5 -22.46 32.11 -41.06
N LEU A 6 -22.19 31.27 -40.06
CA LEU A 6 -20.85 31.07 -39.49
C LEU A 6 -19.98 30.35 -40.53
N ARG A 7 -18.99 31.03 -41.09
CA ARG A 7 -17.93 30.41 -41.89
C ARG A 7 -16.97 29.67 -40.95
N ILE A 8 -17.11 28.35 -40.85
CA ILE A 8 -16.11 27.49 -40.23
C ILE A 8 -15.02 27.23 -41.28
N ALA A 9 -13.82 27.72 -41.03
CA ALA A 9 -12.66 27.41 -41.86
C ALA A 9 -12.03 26.10 -41.36
N THR A 10 -12.18 25.02 -42.13
CA THR A 10 -11.52 23.74 -41.87
C THR A 10 -10.10 23.80 -42.45
N VAL A 11 -9.08 23.77 -41.61
CA VAL A 11 -7.68 23.67 -42.04
C VAL A 11 -7.24 22.21 -41.91
N ASN A 12 -7.08 21.53 -43.06
CA ASN A 12 -6.46 20.22 -43.11
C ASN A 12 -4.93 20.39 -43.07
N ALA A 13 -4.31 20.13 -41.92
CA ALA A 13 -2.86 20.12 -41.79
C ALA A 13 -2.32 18.76 -42.26
N THR A 14 -1.73 18.71 -43.46
CA THR A 14 -1.20 17.48 -44.07
C THR A 14 0.27 17.17 -43.75
N SER A 15 0.98 17.99 -42.96
CA SER A 15 2.27 17.59 -42.38
C SER A 15 2.73 18.54 -41.26
N PHE A 16 3.35 17.96 -40.23
CA PHE A 16 3.99 18.72 -39.17
C PHE A 16 5.46 19.06 -39.54
N PRO A 17 5.92 20.31 -39.36
CA PRO A 17 7.30 20.68 -39.63
C PRO A 17 8.25 20.04 -38.61
N THR A 18 9.31 19.42 -39.10
CA THR A 18 10.33 18.66 -38.34
C THR A 18 11.01 19.44 -37.22
N LYS A 19 10.96 20.78 -37.23
CA LYS A 19 11.51 21.64 -36.17
C LYS A 19 10.68 21.67 -34.88
N LEU A 20 9.39 21.31 -34.90
CA LEU A 20 8.57 21.22 -33.68
C LEU A 20 8.73 19.89 -32.92
N ARG A 21 9.32 18.87 -33.55
CA ARG A 21 9.58 17.55 -32.92
C ARG A 21 10.61 17.62 -31.77
N ARG A 22 11.40 18.69 -31.68
CA ARG A 22 12.46 18.83 -30.66
C ARG A 22 12.00 19.50 -29.35
N ARG A 23 10.76 20.01 -29.25
CA ARG A 23 10.24 20.64 -28.03
C ARG A 23 9.24 19.78 -27.25
N PHE A 24 8.68 18.76 -27.89
CA PHE A 24 8.01 17.69 -27.16
C PHE A 24 9.05 16.59 -26.96
N ASN A 25 9.67 16.60 -25.78
CA ASN A 25 10.32 15.41 -25.28
C ASN A 25 9.19 14.42 -24.99
N SER A 26 8.74 13.71 -26.03
CA SER A 26 7.86 12.56 -25.88
C SER A 26 8.70 11.40 -25.36
N SER A 27 9.19 11.53 -24.13
CA SER A 27 9.27 10.35 -23.29
C SER A 27 7.87 9.73 -23.38
N PRO A 28 7.72 8.43 -23.68
CA PRO A 28 6.41 7.82 -23.64
C PRO A 28 5.86 8.14 -22.25
N SER A 29 4.79 8.93 -22.16
CA SER A 29 4.04 9.00 -20.91
C SER A 29 3.65 7.57 -20.68
N ILE A 30 4.24 6.93 -19.67
CA ILE A 30 3.85 5.58 -19.27
C ILE A 30 2.34 5.69 -19.12
N ALA A 31 1.60 4.97 -19.97
CA ALA A 31 0.15 4.99 -19.88
C ALA A 31 -0.17 4.52 -18.47
N VAL A 32 -0.68 5.44 -17.64
CA VAL A 32 -1.07 5.15 -16.26
C VAL A 32 -2.03 3.98 -16.34
N PRO A 33 -1.71 2.81 -15.76
CA PRO A 33 -2.60 1.67 -15.86
C PRO A 33 -3.97 2.04 -15.32
N ASP A 34 -5.02 1.65 -16.05
CA ASP A 34 -6.41 2.01 -15.72
C ASP A 34 -6.77 1.69 -14.26
N PHE A 35 -6.18 0.65 -13.68
CA PHE A 35 -6.45 0.26 -12.29
C PHE A 35 -6.02 1.29 -11.24
N LEU A 36 -5.06 2.17 -11.55
CA LEU A 36 -4.63 3.24 -10.65
C LEU A 36 -5.70 4.30 -10.48
N THR A 37 -6.56 4.50 -11.47
CA THR A 37 -7.69 5.44 -11.38
C THR A 37 -8.66 5.03 -10.27
N TRP A 38 -8.81 3.73 -9.98
CA TRP A 38 -9.63 3.26 -8.86
C TRP A 38 -9.09 3.69 -7.51
N PHE A 39 -7.76 3.83 -7.36
CA PHE A 39 -7.15 4.40 -6.16
C PHE A 39 -7.39 5.90 -6.04
N GLU A 40 -7.32 6.64 -7.15
CA GLU A 40 -7.63 8.08 -7.17
C GLU A 40 -9.10 8.34 -6.79
N VAL A 41 -10.03 7.53 -7.33
CA VAL A 41 -11.47 7.62 -7.05
C VAL A 41 -11.77 7.44 -5.56
N ILE A 42 -11.09 6.51 -4.88
CA ILE A 42 -11.22 6.31 -3.42
C ILE A 42 -10.33 7.26 -2.59
N GLY A 43 -9.71 8.25 -3.24
CA GLY A 43 -9.05 9.39 -2.63
C GLY A 43 -7.60 9.16 -2.18
N TYR A 44 -6.88 8.24 -2.84
CA TYR A 44 -5.44 8.07 -2.66
C TYR A 44 -4.68 8.99 -3.61
N THR A 45 -3.53 9.48 -3.15
CA THR A 45 -2.55 10.08 -4.05
C THR A 45 -1.85 8.95 -4.80
N VAL A 46 -1.79 9.03 -6.13
CA VAL A 46 -1.01 8.10 -6.95
C VAL A 46 0.26 8.81 -7.43
N LEU A 47 1.41 8.19 -7.23
CA LEU A 47 2.70 8.66 -7.76
C LEU A 47 3.32 7.57 -8.62
N LEU A 48 3.87 7.97 -9.77
CA LEU A 48 4.71 7.06 -10.52
C LEU A 48 6.13 7.08 -9.98
N GLU A 49 6.82 5.93 -9.98
CA GLU A 49 8.24 5.89 -9.57
C GLU A 49 9.11 6.87 -10.37
N SER A 50 8.81 7.06 -11.66
CA SER A 50 9.46 8.09 -12.49
C SER A 50 9.27 9.51 -11.97
N ASP A 51 8.11 9.81 -11.40
CA ASP A 51 7.82 11.14 -10.83
C ASP A 51 8.63 11.37 -9.56
N ILE A 52 8.82 10.31 -8.78
CA ILE A 52 9.64 10.35 -7.57
C ILE A 52 11.12 10.48 -7.95
N ALA A 53 11.61 9.65 -8.87
CA ALA A 53 13.00 9.67 -9.37
C ALA A 53 13.39 10.98 -10.05
N SER A 54 12.42 11.69 -10.65
CA SER A 54 12.66 13.02 -11.24
C SER A 54 12.78 14.13 -10.19
N ARG A 55 12.09 13.99 -9.05
CA ARG A 55 12.06 14.98 -7.96
C ARG A 55 13.15 14.75 -6.92
N HIS A 56 13.54 13.50 -6.75
CA HIS A 56 14.52 13.02 -5.79
C HIS A 56 15.39 12.03 -6.60
N LYS A 57 16.71 12.19 -6.64
CA LYS A 57 17.61 11.27 -7.37
C LYS A 57 17.65 9.89 -6.67
N ILE A 58 16.56 9.13 -6.77
CA ILE A 58 16.37 7.87 -6.03
C ILE A 58 16.76 6.69 -6.92
N GLU A 59 17.75 5.93 -6.48
CA GLU A 59 17.94 4.54 -6.87
C GLU A 59 17.58 3.67 -5.65
N CYS A 60 16.48 2.91 -5.71
CA CYS A 60 16.05 2.03 -4.61
C CYS A 60 16.77 0.69 -4.70
N SER A 61 17.71 0.38 -3.82
CA SER A 61 18.34 -0.95 -3.74
C SER A 61 17.60 -1.90 -2.77
N TYR A 62 17.87 -3.19 -2.90
CA TYR A 62 17.14 -4.31 -2.26
C TYR A 62 17.03 -4.25 -0.74
N ASP A 63 18.00 -3.63 -0.08
CA ASP A 63 18.01 -3.50 1.39
C ASP A 63 17.34 -2.20 1.88
N ASP A 64 16.91 -1.32 0.96
CA ASP A 64 16.77 0.12 1.22
C ASP A 64 15.31 0.62 1.20
N VAL A 65 14.38 -0.32 1.10
CA VAL A 65 12.98 -0.02 0.78
C VAL A 65 12.17 0.49 1.96
N VAL A 66 12.57 0.24 3.21
CA VAL A 66 11.79 0.76 4.34
C VAL A 66 12.68 1.12 5.52
N LEU A 67 12.76 2.43 5.77
CA LEU A 67 13.11 3.04 7.05
C LEU A 67 14.46 2.64 7.67
N ARG A 68 15.38 1.94 6.99
CA ARG A 68 16.60 1.39 7.64
C ARG A 68 17.91 2.08 7.27
N LYS A 69 18.05 2.62 6.06
CA LYS A 69 19.27 3.33 5.60
C LYS A 69 19.03 4.83 5.38
N GLU A 70 20.11 5.58 5.20
CA GLU A 70 20.11 7.01 4.85
C GLU A 70 19.96 7.25 3.34
N ASP A 71 19.25 6.37 2.64
CA ASP A 71 18.97 6.58 1.22
C ASP A 71 17.76 7.50 1.04
N GLU A 72 17.73 8.25 -0.06
CA GLU A 72 16.69 9.25 -0.39
C GLU A 72 15.25 8.69 -0.30
N TRP A 73 15.05 7.41 -0.63
CA TRP A 73 13.76 6.74 -0.46
C TRP A 73 13.38 6.53 1.01
N SER A 74 14.32 6.03 1.81
CA SER A 74 14.12 5.86 3.25
C SER A 74 13.88 7.21 3.92
N LEU A 75 14.55 8.29 3.47
CA LEU A 75 14.29 9.65 3.90
C LEU A 75 12.89 10.15 3.49
N PHE A 76 12.48 9.92 2.24
CA PHE A 76 11.14 10.27 1.76
C PHE A 76 10.04 9.61 2.61
N VAL A 77 10.16 8.32 2.86
CA VAL A 77 9.21 7.56 3.68
C VAL A 77 9.26 7.99 5.15
N ARG A 78 10.45 8.15 5.74
CA ARG A 78 10.63 8.64 7.13
C ARG A 78 10.04 10.03 7.33
N HIS A 79 10.20 10.93 6.37
CA HIS A 79 9.65 12.28 6.45
C HIS A 79 8.12 12.28 6.45
N ARG A 80 7.50 11.45 5.59
CA ARG A 80 6.04 11.26 5.57
C ARG A 80 5.54 10.69 6.90
N LEU A 81 6.21 9.66 7.42
CA LEU A 81 5.87 9.08 8.72
C LEU A 81 5.99 10.11 9.83
N ARG A 82 7.10 10.82 9.92
CA ARG A 82 7.30 11.88 10.92
C ARG A 82 6.20 12.94 10.86
N SER A 83 5.91 13.45 9.66
CA SER A 83 4.88 14.47 9.46
C SER A 83 3.48 13.98 9.84
N ALA A 84 3.17 12.71 9.59
CA ALA A 84 1.93 12.10 10.02
C ALA A 84 1.88 11.92 11.54
N LEU A 85 2.93 11.38 12.17
CA LEU A 85 2.96 11.16 13.61
C LEU A 85 2.82 12.47 14.41
N GLN A 86 3.45 13.56 13.94
CA GLN A 86 3.30 14.89 14.54
C GLN A 86 1.86 15.42 14.44
N ARG A 87 1.17 15.12 13.35
CA ARG A 87 -0.23 15.54 13.13
C ARG A 87 -1.21 14.73 13.98
N ILE A 88 -0.97 13.43 14.10
CA ILE A 88 -1.83 12.48 14.82
C ILE A 88 -1.63 12.62 16.34
N ASN A 89 -0.41 12.88 16.78
CA ASN A 89 -0.02 12.93 18.19
C ASN A 89 0.59 14.31 18.55
N PRO A 90 -0.19 15.41 18.44
CA PRO A 90 0.33 16.77 18.59
C PRO A 90 0.87 17.08 20.00
N GLN A 91 0.45 16.33 21.01
CA GLN A 91 0.90 16.46 22.39
C GLN A 91 2.27 15.81 22.66
N ILE A 92 2.75 14.96 21.76
CA ILE A 92 3.98 14.19 21.95
C ILE A 92 5.20 14.99 21.46
N PRO A 93 6.25 15.14 22.29
CA PRO A 93 7.47 15.85 21.87
C PRO A 93 8.13 15.22 20.64
N HIS A 94 8.72 16.05 19.79
CA HIS A 94 9.35 15.61 18.55
C HIS A 94 10.46 14.56 18.74
N GLN A 95 11.22 14.65 19.84
CA GLN A 95 12.27 13.67 20.16
C GLN A 95 11.70 12.27 20.46
N VAL A 96 10.52 12.22 21.07
CA VAL A 96 9.81 10.97 21.36
C VAL A 96 9.29 10.36 20.06
N ILE A 97 8.74 11.19 19.17
CA ILE A 97 8.32 10.75 17.82
C ILE A 97 9.50 10.14 17.06
N ASP A 98 10.68 10.76 17.10
CA ASP A 98 11.87 10.22 16.44
C ASP A 98 12.30 8.88 17.01
N THR A 99 12.20 8.72 18.33
CA THR A 99 12.45 7.45 19.01
C THR A 99 11.45 6.38 18.56
N VAL A 100 10.17 6.73 18.44
CA VAL A 100 9.12 5.82 17.94
C VAL A 100 9.39 5.40 16.49
N ILE A 101 9.79 6.32 15.62
CA ILE A 101 10.18 6.00 14.24
C ILE A 101 11.32 4.99 14.26
N CYS A 102 12.38 5.21 15.04
CA CYS A 102 13.49 4.28 15.20
C CYS A 102 13.01 2.89 15.69
N THR A 103 12.12 2.83 16.67
CA THR A 103 11.53 1.57 17.15
C THR A 103 10.81 0.82 16.02
N CYS A 104 10.04 1.53 15.19
CA CYS A 104 9.38 0.93 14.03
C CYS A 104 10.38 0.42 12.96
N CYS A 105 11.60 0.93 12.94
CA CYS A 105 12.65 0.48 12.01
C CYS A 105 13.31 -0.84 12.48
N THR A 106 13.17 -1.19 13.76
CA THR A 106 13.78 -2.41 14.31
C THR A 106 13.13 -3.65 13.73
N SER A 107 13.93 -4.67 13.45
CA SER A 107 13.45 -5.87 12.78
C SER A 107 14.05 -7.13 13.35
N HIS A 108 13.22 -8.16 13.40
CA HIS A 108 13.66 -9.49 13.78
C HIS A 108 14.18 -10.25 12.53
N PRO A 109 15.21 -11.12 12.65
CA PRO A 109 15.71 -11.92 11.52
C PRO A 109 14.64 -12.82 10.89
N ASP A 110 13.72 -13.34 11.72
CA ASP A 110 12.54 -14.07 11.29
C ASP A 110 11.43 -13.09 10.85
N LEU A 111 11.14 -13.08 9.54
CA LEU A 111 10.23 -12.14 8.89
C LEU A 111 8.79 -12.18 9.46
N PRO A 112 8.13 -13.35 9.60
CA PRO A 112 6.87 -13.47 10.32
C PRO A 112 6.85 -12.84 11.72
N LYS A 113 7.91 -13.04 12.52
CA LYS A 113 8.04 -12.41 13.85
C LYS A 113 8.17 -10.90 13.76
N SER A 114 8.98 -10.41 12.83
CA SER A 114 9.12 -8.97 12.59
C SER A 114 7.79 -8.35 12.16
N ASN A 115 7.05 -9.03 11.28
CA ASN A 115 5.73 -8.58 10.82
C ASN A 115 4.69 -8.60 11.93
N TYR A 116 4.70 -9.63 12.78
CA TYR A 116 3.81 -9.70 13.94
C TYR A 116 4.07 -8.56 14.93
N HIS A 117 5.34 -8.35 15.30
CA HIS A 117 5.72 -7.26 16.20
C HIS A 117 5.29 -5.89 15.66
N PHE A 118 5.58 -5.60 14.39
CA PHE A 118 5.14 -4.35 13.78
C PHE A 118 3.61 -4.22 13.73
N HIS A 119 2.90 -5.32 13.46
CA HIS A 119 1.44 -5.31 13.49
C HIS A 119 0.89 -4.92 14.85
N GLN A 120 1.49 -5.39 15.95
CA GLN A 120 1.12 -4.97 17.31
C GLN A 120 1.35 -3.46 17.50
N LEU A 121 2.51 -2.93 17.10
CA LEU A 121 2.77 -1.48 17.15
C LEU A 121 1.72 -0.68 16.36
N LEU A 122 1.28 -1.22 15.22
CA LEU A 122 0.28 -0.59 14.35
C LEU A 122 -1.13 -0.59 14.96
N THR A 123 -1.57 -1.69 15.57
CA THR A 123 -2.94 -1.87 16.07
C THR A 123 -3.12 -1.46 17.53
N GLU A 124 -2.08 -1.60 18.33
CA GLU A 124 -2.08 -1.34 19.77
C GLU A 124 -1.39 -0.02 20.11
N GLY A 125 -0.70 0.62 19.17
CA GLY A 125 0.07 1.86 19.40
C GLY A 125 1.39 1.61 20.14
N VAL A 126 2.29 2.58 20.09
CA VAL A 126 3.63 2.49 20.68
C VAL A 126 3.65 3.16 22.04
N ASP A 127 3.90 2.39 23.09
CA ASP A 127 4.01 2.91 24.45
C ASP A 127 5.27 3.75 24.60
N VAL A 128 5.12 4.97 25.12
CA VAL A 128 6.22 5.92 25.32
C VAL A 128 6.21 6.47 26.74
N THR A 129 7.39 6.82 27.22
CA THR A 129 7.56 7.51 28.49
C THR A 129 8.52 8.67 28.28
N TYR A 130 8.10 9.86 28.67
CA TYR A 130 8.90 11.07 28.51
C TYR A 130 8.63 12.08 29.63
N TYR A 131 9.58 12.99 29.85
CA TYR A 131 9.43 14.08 30.81
C TYR A 131 8.90 15.31 30.07
N ASP A 132 7.79 15.89 30.52
CA ASP A 132 7.15 17.06 29.89
C ASP A 132 7.68 18.40 30.41
N GLY A 133 8.58 18.37 31.40
CA GLY A 133 9.10 19.56 32.10
C GLY A 133 8.63 19.65 33.55
N GLU A 134 7.57 18.92 33.91
CA GLU A 134 7.03 18.88 35.28
C GLU A 134 7.06 17.45 35.83
N GLN A 135 6.59 16.49 35.04
CA GLN A 135 6.41 15.09 35.46
C GLN A 135 6.80 14.09 34.37
N THR A 136 6.99 12.85 34.80
CA THR A 136 7.11 11.71 33.88
C THR A 136 5.72 11.33 33.38
N VAL A 137 5.50 11.43 32.07
CA VAL A 137 4.26 11.08 31.40
C VAL A 137 4.42 9.71 30.74
N HIS A 138 3.42 8.86 30.93
CA HIS A 138 3.25 7.60 30.20
C HIS A 138 2.10 7.80 29.21
N ASP A 139 2.38 7.71 27.91
CA ASP A 139 1.39 7.92 26.85
C ASP A 139 1.62 6.89 25.72
N LYS A 140 0.75 6.93 24.72
CA LYS A 140 0.78 6.04 23.56
C LYS A 140 0.79 6.83 22.27
N VAL A 141 1.75 6.51 21.39
CA VAL A 141 1.86 7.10 20.06
C VAL A 141 1.15 6.22 19.05
N TRP A 142 0.17 6.78 18.35
CA TRP A 142 -0.57 6.10 17.29
C TRP A 142 0.08 6.31 15.93
N LEU A 143 0.33 5.23 15.21
CA LEU A 143 0.92 5.26 13.86
C LEU A 143 -0.10 5.64 12.77
N ILE A 144 -1.38 5.40 13.03
CA ILE A 144 -2.50 5.68 12.14
C ILE A 144 -3.66 6.26 12.97
N ASP A 145 -4.29 7.32 12.46
CA ASP A 145 -5.50 7.88 13.04
C ASP A 145 -6.73 7.19 12.48
N SER A 146 -7.29 6.25 13.24
CA SER A 146 -8.54 5.58 12.86
C SER A 146 -9.79 6.42 13.14
N SER A 147 -9.66 7.50 13.92
CA SER A 147 -10.78 8.36 14.31
C SER A 147 -11.07 9.44 13.25
N ASN A 148 -10.01 9.95 12.62
CA ASN A 148 -10.09 10.91 11.53
C ASN A 148 -9.20 10.47 10.36
N LEU A 149 -9.82 9.87 9.34
CA LEU A 149 -9.12 9.32 8.19
C LEU A 149 -8.36 10.39 7.36
N LEU A 150 -8.73 11.67 7.48
CA LEU A 150 -8.07 12.79 6.79
C LEU A 150 -6.72 13.15 7.42
N ASN A 151 -6.48 12.71 8.66
CA ASN A 151 -5.19 12.89 9.33
C ASN A 151 -4.12 11.90 8.85
N ASN A 152 -4.49 10.92 8.03
CA ASN A 152 -3.54 10.00 7.42
C ASN A 152 -3.17 10.45 6.00
N ASP A 153 -1.93 10.18 5.61
CA ASP A 153 -1.43 10.29 4.24
C ASP A 153 -1.66 8.96 3.51
N TRP A 154 -2.42 8.99 2.42
CA TRP A 154 -2.83 7.82 1.64
C TRP A 154 -2.16 7.87 0.27
N LEU A 155 -1.20 6.97 0.04
CA LEU A 155 -0.32 7.03 -1.13
C LEU A 155 -0.22 5.67 -1.81
N VAL A 156 -0.22 5.68 -3.13
CA VAL A 156 0.06 4.51 -3.98
C VAL A 156 1.22 4.84 -4.90
N ILE A 157 2.17 3.91 -5.00
CA ILE A 157 3.34 4.06 -5.86
C ILE A 157 3.38 2.94 -6.89
N HIS A 158 3.52 3.29 -8.17
CA HIS A 158 3.50 2.37 -9.30
C HIS A 158 4.39 2.80 -10.49
N PRO A 159 5.03 1.87 -11.21
CA PRO A 159 5.49 0.60 -10.66
C PRO A 159 6.40 0.90 -9.48
N PHE A 160 6.48 0.01 -8.51
CA PHE A 160 7.50 0.09 -7.48
C PHE A 160 8.58 -0.94 -7.84
N SER A 161 9.69 -0.45 -8.39
CA SER A 161 10.83 -1.26 -8.79
C SER A 161 11.94 -1.07 -7.76
N VAL A 162 12.53 -2.17 -7.33
CA VAL A 162 13.75 -2.13 -6.52
C VAL A 162 14.84 -2.65 -7.44
N THR A 163 15.87 -1.87 -7.69
CA THR A 163 16.90 -2.22 -8.65
C THR A 163 17.69 -3.43 -8.14
N SER A 164 17.54 -4.57 -8.85
CA SER A 164 18.48 -5.69 -8.75
C SER A 164 19.25 -5.77 -10.06
N PRO A 165 20.57 -5.98 -10.02
CA PRO A 165 21.35 -6.07 -11.24
C PRO A 165 21.09 -7.33 -12.10
N SER A 166 20.36 -8.35 -11.63
CA SER A 166 20.34 -9.66 -12.32
C SER A 166 18.97 -10.24 -12.73
N HIS A 167 17.83 -9.66 -12.38
CA HIS A 167 16.51 -10.28 -12.62
C HIS A 167 15.43 -9.31 -13.11
N ALA A 168 14.56 -9.81 -14.01
CA ALA A 168 13.33 -9.11 -14.38
C ALA A 168 12.36 -9.12 -13.20
N HIS A 169 12.06 -7.93 -12.68
CA HIS A 169 11.16 -7.78 -11.53
C HIS A 169 9.70 -7.90 -11.93
N PRO A 170 8.85 -8.46 -11.05
CA PRO A 170 7.42 -8.29 -11.22
C PRO A 170 7.08 -6.81 -11.18
N ILE A 171 6.06 -6.41 -11.94
CA ILE A 171 5.50 -5.07 -11.82
C ILE A 171 4.77 -5.04 -10.48
N THR A 172 5.16 -4.14 -9.60
CA THR A 172 4.57 -4.06 -8.26
C THR A 172 3.93 -2.69 -8.00
N THR A 173 2.93 -2.68 -7.15
CA THR A 173 2.29 -1.47 -6.64
C THR A 173 2.31 -1.54 -5.14
N VAL A 174 2.79 -0.49 -4.48
CA VAL A 174 2.86 -0.42 -3.02
C VAL A 174 1.86 0.61 -2.53
N VAL A 175 1.04 0.21 -1.55
CA VAL A 175 0.08 1.08 -0.86
C VAL A 175 0.70 1.49 0.46
N LEU A 176 0.92 2.80 0.62
CA LEU A 176 1.50 3.41 1.81
C LEU A 176 0.43 4.19 2.59
N ILE A 177 0.44 4.01 3.92
CA ILE A 177 -0.29 4.88 4.86
C ILE A 177 0.72 5.54 5.77
N ASN A 178 0.77 6.88 5.80
CA ASN A 178 1.75 7.62 6.61
C ASN A 178 3.20 7.19 6.30
N GLY A 179 3.48 6.77 5.06
CA GLY A 179 4.77 6.19 4.66
C GLY A 179 4.97 4.71 4.99
N LEU A 180 4.07 4.05 5.73
CA LEU A 180 4.19 2.62 6.05
C LEU A 180 3.67 1.77 4.88
N PRO A 181 4.43 0.81 4.33
CA PRO A 181 4.01 0.02 3.17
C PRO A 181 3.12 -1.15 3.59
N LEU A 182 1.83 -0.88 3.73
CA LEU A 182 0.86 -1.83 4.31
C LEU A 182 0.23 -2.78 3.30
N ALA A 183 0.30 -2.51 2.00
CA ALA A 183 -0.12 -3.49 1.00
C ALA A 183 0.79 -3.51 -0.23
N VAL A 184 0.90 -4.69 -0.84
CA VAL A 184 1.65 -4.90 -2.08
C VAL A 184 0.77 -5.63 -3.07
N ILE A 185 0.69 -5.11 -4.28
CA ILE A 185 0.07 -5.76 -5.42
C ILE A 185 1.18 -6.14 -6.39
N VAL A 186 1.36 -7.45 -6.60
CA VAL A 186 2.27 -7.99 -7.61
C VAL A 186 1.47 -8.36 -8.85
N GLN A 187 1.81 -7.74 -9.98
CA GLN A 187 1.23 -7.99 -11.27
C GLN A 187 2.16 -8.86 -12.12
N THR A 188 1.62 -9.95 -12.65
CA THR A 188 2.29 -10.75 -13.67
C THR A 188 1.63 -10.53 -15.04
N HIS A 189 2.43 -10.53 -16.09
CA HIS A 189 1.93 -10.55 -17.47
C HIS A 189 1.62 -12.00 -17.85
N PRO A 190 0.41 -12.30 -18.36
CA PRO A 190 0.06 -13.66 -18.76
C PRO A 190 0.90 -14.08 -19.97
N ARG A 191 1.84 -15.02 -19.79
CA ARG A 191 2.62 -15.59 -20.90
C ARG A 191 1.81 -16.66 -21.67
N HIS A 192 0.89 -17.36 -20.99
CA HIS A 192 -0.02 -18.37 -21.56
C HIS A 192 -1.36 -18.42 -20.82
N VAL A 193 -2.48 -18.62 -21.54
CA VAL A 193 -3.87 -18.60 -21.01
C VAL A 193 -4.19 -19.68 -19.96
N GLN A 194 -3.39 -20.76 -19.88
CA GLN A 194 -3.66 -21.91 -18.98
C GLN A 194 -2.73 -22.02 -17.76
N ALA A 195 -1.57 -21.34 -17.74
CA ALA A 195 -0.63 -21.35 -16.61
C ALA A 195 -0.94 -20.28 -15.52
N LEU A 196 -2.06 -19.55 -15.70
CA LEU A 196 -2.42 -18.28 -15.03
C LEU A 196 -2.55 -18.29 -13.50
N ARG A 197 -2.80 -19.43 -12.85
CA ARG A 197 -3.12 -19.45 -11.41
C ARG A 197 -1.87 -19.42 -10.51
N ASN A 198 -0.86 -20.23 -10.82
CA ASN A 198 0.31 -20.35 -9.95
C ASN A 198 1.38 -19.27 -10.22
N GLU A 199 1.45 -18.72 -11.43
CA GLU A 199 2.52 -17.78 -11.81
C GLU A 199 2.47 -16.46 -11.01
N ALA A 200 1.28 -15.90 -10.79
CA ALA A 200 1.14 -14.66 -10.03
C ALA A 200 1.55 -14.86 -8.56
N TYR A 201 1.13 -15.99 -7.97
CA TYR A 201 1.51 -16.35 -6.61
C TYR A 201 3.01 -16.64 -6.50
N GLN A 202 3.60 -17.38 -7.45
CA GLN A 202 5.04 -17.64 -7.47
C GLN A 202 5.85 -16.35 -7.62
N SER A 203 5.39 -15.41 -8.44
CA SER A 203 6.01 -14.09 -8.59
C SER A 203 5.94 -13.29 -7.28
N LEU A 204 4.79 -13.33 -6.61
CA LEU A 204 4.62 -12.73 -5.29
C LEU A 204 5.55 -13.38 -4.24
N GLN A 205 5.66 -14.70 -4.21
CA GLN A 205 6.54 -15.42 -3.28
C GLN A 205 8.01 -15.08 -3.50
N LYS A 206 8.45 -15.01 -4.77
CA LYS A 206 9.80 -14.53 -5.12
C LYS A 206 10.01 -13.10 -4.63
N TYR A 207 9.03 -12.23 -4.84
CA TYR A 207 9.10 -10.84 -4.39
C TYR A 207 9.18 -10.73 -2.86
N ILE A 208 8.42 -11.54 -2.11
CA ILE A 208 8.52 -11.62 -0.64
C ILE A 208 9.93 -12.01 -0.19
N GLN A 209 10.51 -13.04 -0.81
CA GLN A 209 11.87 -13.50 -0.48
C GLN A 209 12.93 -12.43 -0.77
N GLN A 210 12.72 -11.66 -1.84
CA GLN A 210 13.59 -10.60 -2.32
C GLN A 210 13.48 -9.30 -1.50
N GLN A 211 12.29 -8.97 -1.03
CA GLN A 211 11.97 -7.67 -0.40
C GLN A 211 11.47 -7.83 1.03
N GLN A 212 12.17 -8.64 1.83
CA GLN A 212 11.75 -8.97 3.20
C GLN A 212 11.56 -7.73 4.07
N ALA A 213 12.40 -6.70 3.90
CA ALA A 213 12.28 -5.45 4.65
C ALA A 213 10.92 -4.77 4.44
N LEU A 214 10.37 -4.80 3.23
CA LEU A 214 9.02 -4.29 2.96
C LEU A 214 7.96 -5.14 3.65
N PHE A 215 8.09 -6.46 3.56
CA PHE A 215 7.16 -7.38 4.17
C PHE A 215 7.24 -7.45 5.71
N SER A 216 8.23 -6.80 6.34
CA SER A 216 8.20 -6.55 7.78
C SER A 216 7.03 -5.66 8.20
N TYR A 217 6.49 -4.84 7.29
CA TYR A 217 5.41 -3.88 7.57
C TYR A 217 4.07 -4.27 6.96
N ASN A 218 4.13 -5.12 5.92
CA ASN A 218 2.99 -5.44 5.08
C ASN A 218 1.81 -6.03 5.87
N ALA A 219 0.61 -5.50 5.67
CA ALA A 219 -0.64 -6.07 6.15
C ALA A 219 -1.18 -7.12 5.15
N LEU A 220 -1.32 -6.75 3.88
CA LEU A 220 -1.93 -7.57 2.83
C LEU A 220 -1.06 -7.72 1.59
N ALA A 221 -1.08 -8.91 1.02
CA ALA A 221 -0.38 -9.23 -0.23
C ALA A 221 -1.39 -9.63 -1.30
N ILE A 222 -1.27 -9.07 -2.51
CA ILE A 222 -2.19 -9.28 -3.61
C ILE A 222 -1.42 -9.83 -4.80
N ALA A 223 -1.90 -10.95 -5.34
CA ALA A 223 -1.41 -11.53 -6.58
C ALA A 223 -2.41 -11.22 -7.70
N CYS A 224 -1.94 -10.56 -8.75
CA CYS A 224 -2.75 -10.11 -9.87
C CYS A 224 -2.21 -10.63 -11.21
N CYS A 225 -3.12 -11.05 -12.09
CA CYS A 225 -2.83 -11.44 -13.47
C CYS A 225 -3.95 -10.92 -14.38
N GLY A 226 -3.66 -9.86 -15.13
CA GLY A 226 -4.67 -9.11 -15.88
C GLY A 226 -5.80 -8.63 -14.97
N ASN A 227 -7.04 -9.00 -15.30
CA ASN A 227 -8.24 -8.57 -14.56
C ASN A 227 -8.57 -9.44 -13.33
N ARG A 228 -7.76 -10.47 -13.05
CA ARG A 228 -7.96 -11.38 -11.91
C ARG A 228 -7.05 -10.98 -10.77
N ALA A 229 -7.59 -10.99 -9.55
CA ALA A 229 -6.85 -10.62 -8.36
C ALA A 229 -7.26 -11.46 -7.15
N LYS A 230 -6.28 -11.87 -6.36
CA LYS A 230 -6.46 -12.60 -5.12
C LYS A 230 -5.66 -11.94 -4.02
N VAL A 231 -6.28 -11.77 -2.85
CA VAL A 231 -5.64 -11.25 -1.65
C VAL A 231 -5.27 -12.39 -0.73
N GLY A 232 -4.17 -12.24 0.00
CA GLY A 232 -3.74 -13.10 1.09
C GLY A 232 -2.85 -12.32 2.05
N THR A 233 -2.13 -13.02 2.90
CA THR A 233 -1.16 -12.44 3.83
C THR A 233 0.23 -13.02 3.59
N LEU A 234 1.24 -12.49 4.30
CA LEU A 234 2.64 -12.92 4.22
C LEU A 234 2.82 -14.44 4.32
N THR A 235 2.11 -15.11 5.22
CA THR A 235 2.26 -16.56 5.46
C THR A 235 1.19 -17.40 4.78
N SER A 236 0.33 -16.77 3.98
CA SER A 236 -0.79 -17.47 3.35
C SER A 236 -0.32 -18.37 2.22
N ASN A 237 -0.78 -19.61 2.20
CA ASN A 237 -0.58 -20.51 1.08
C ASN A 237 -1.51 -20.16 -0.09
N TRP A 238 -1.32 -20.77 -1.25
CA TRP A 238 -2.12 -20.48 -2.44
C TRP A 238 -3.64 -20.70 -2.26
N GLN A 239 -4.05 -21.68 -1.45
CA GLN A 239 -5.46 -21.97 -1.20
C GLN A 239 -6.13 -20.86 -0.37
N GLU A 240 -5.35 -20.20 0.48
CA GLU A 240 -5.78 -19.06 1.28
C GLU A 240 -5.79 -17.73 0.50
N PHE A 241 -5.16 -17.70 -0.68
CA PHE A 241 -5.30 -16.60 -1.65
C PHE A 241 -6.62 -16.73 -2.42
N LEU A 242 -7.62 -15.99 -1.97
CA LEU A 242 -8.98 -15.98 -2.54
C LEU A 242 -9.32 -14.62 -3.14
N PRO A 243 -10.19 -14.59 -4.17
CA PRO A 243 -10.69 -13.34 -4.74
C PRO A 243 -11.52 -12.57 -3.71
N TRP A 244 -11.52 -11.24 -3.85
CA TRP A 244 -12.44 -10.37 -3.12
C TRP A 244 -13.71 -10.19 -3.97
N ARG A 245 -14.90 -10.21 -3.35
CA ARG A 245 -16.17 -10.35 -4.07
C ARG A 245 -17.15 -9.18 -3.94
N SER A 246 -16.94 -8.24 -3.03
CA SER A 246 -17.89 -7.16 -2.78
C SER A 246 -17.21 -5.82 -2.53
N ILE A 247 -17.82 -4.74 -3.03
CA ILE A 247 -17.35 -3.36 -2.80
C ILE A 247 -18.04 -2.73 -1.60
N ASP A 248 -19.25 -3.11 -1.21
CA ASP A 248 -20.03 -2.42 -0.17
C ASP A 248 -20.86 -3.37 0.71
N GLY A 249 -20.67 -4.68 0.56
CA GLY A 249 -21.42 -5.72 1.26
C GLY A 249 -22.51 -6.36 0.41
N GLU A 250 -22.83 -5.81 -0.77
CA GLU A 250 -23.71 -6.45 -1.74
C GLU A 250 -22.88 -7.35 -2.68
N ASP A 251 -23.32 -8.59 -2.90
CA ASP A 251 -22.69 -9.51 -3.83
C ASP A 251 -22.90 -8.98 -5.25
N PHE A 252 -21.88 -8.30 -5.79
CA PHE A 252 -21.96 -7.73 -7.13
C PHE A 252 -21.45 -8.67 -8.21
N SER A 253 -22.29 -8.80 -9.24
CA SER A 253 -21.90 -9.13 -10.60
C SER A 253 -22.39 -8.03 -11.55
N ILE A 254 -21.89 -6.80 -11.41
CA ILE A 254 -22.08 -5.82 -12.49
C ILE A 254 -21.33 -6.37 -13.71
N SER A 255 -22.05 -6.48 -14.84
CA SER A 255 -21.43 -6.85 -16.11
C SER A 255 -20.38 -5.80 -16.47
N GLY A 256 -19.09 -6.20 -16.48
CA GLY A 256 -17.98 -5.34 -16.88
C GLY A 256 -16.94 -5.03 -15.78
N THR A 257 -17.26 -5.20 -14.49
CA THR A 257 -16.29 -4.96 -13.40
C THR A 257 -15.27 -6.09 -13.28
N THR A 258 -14.00 -5.73 -13.03
CA THR A 258 -12.90 -6.72 -12.91
C THR A 258 -12.71 -7.18 -11.46
N GLU A 259 -12.08 -8.35 -11.24
CA GLU A 259 -11.77 -8.78 -9.85
C GLU A 259 -10.75 -7.85 -9.18
N LEU A 260 -9.84 -7.24 -9.95
CA LEU A 260 -8.89 -6.26 -9.45
C LEU A 260 -9.60 -4.97 -8.99
N GLU A 261 -10.58 -4.51 -9.76
CA GLU A 261 -11.41 -3.33 -9.42
C GLU A 261 -12.16 -3.54 -8.12
N VAL A 262 -12.89 -4.66 -8.04
CA VAL A 262 -13.68 -5.04 -6.85
C VAL A 262 -12.77 -5.18 -5.64
N LEU A 263 -11.59 -5.75 -5.80
CA LEU A 263 -10.60 -5.84 -4.73
C LEU A 263 -10.13 -4.46 -4.31
N ILE A 264 -9.78 -3.57 -5.24
CA ILE A 264 -9.21 -2.27 -4.90
C ILE A 264 -10.25 -1.41 -4.18
N GLN A 265 -11.44 -1.25 -4.76
CA GLN A 265 -12.50 -0.44 -4.16
C GLN A 265 -13.08 -1.10 -2.90
N GLY A 266 -13.03 -2.44 -2.81
CA GLY A 266 -13.53 -3.21 -1.69
C GLY A 266 -12.61 -3.25 -0.46
N ILE A 267 -11.30 -3.40 -0.67
CA ILE A 267 -10.32 -3.52 0.40
C ILE A 267 -9.74 -2.15 0.78
N PHE A 268 -9.38 -1.32 -0.22
CA PHE A 268 -8.65 -0.07 0.00
C PHE A 268 -9.55 1.15 0.20
N ASP A 269 -10.84 0.97 0.40
CA ASP A 269 -11.61 2.01 1.07
C ASP A 269 -10.99 2.30 2.43
N LYS A 270 -10.73 3.59 2.70
CA LYS A 270 -9.89 4.03 3.82
C LYS A 270 -10.35 3.48 5.17
N ARG A 271 -11.65 3.48 5.43
CA ARG A 271 -12.20 2.94 6.68
C ARG A 271 -12.02 1.43 6.75
N ARG A 272 -12.43 0.72 5.69
CA ARG A 272 -12.39 -0.75 5.66
C ARG A 272 -10.98 -1.30 5.68
N PHE A 273 -10.02 -0.64 5.05
CA PHE A 273 -8.64 -1.11 5.09
C PHE A 273 -8.09 -1.08 6.52
N LEU A 274 -8.38 -0.03 7.30
CA LEU A 274 -7.98 0.04 8.71
C LEU A 274 -8.72 -0.97 9.58
N GLU A 275 -10.01 -1.18 9.34
CA GLU A 275 -10.79 -2.24 10.02
C GLU A 275 -10.24 -3.63 9.71
N LEU A 276 -9.89 -3.91 8.45
CA LEU A 276 -9.28 -5.17 8.06
C LEU A 276 -7.96 -5.40 8.79
N ILE A 277 -7.11 -4.38 8.85
CA ILE A 277 -5.84 -4.42 9.58
C ILE A 277 -6.10 -4.71 11.06
N LYS A 278 -7.02 -3.97 11.70
CA LYS A 278 -7.20 -4.05 13.16
C LYS A 278 -7.97 -5.29 13.63
N ASP A 279 -9.04 -5.65 12.93
CA ASP A 279 -10.04 -6.60 13.44
C ASP A 279 -10.05 -7.94 12.69
N PHE A 280 -9.49 -7.99 11.48
CA PHE A 280 -9.56 -9.15 10.59
C PHE A 280 -8.22 -9.81 10.27
N ILE A 281 -7.10 -9.16 10.57
CA ILE A 281 -5.79 -9.83 10.54
C ILE A 281 -5.54 -10.44 11.91
N LYS A 282 -5.22 -11.74 11.94
CA LYS A 282 -4.83 -12.46 13.16
C LYS A 282 -3.50 -13.15 12.97
N PHE A 283 -2.75 -13.21 14.06
CA PHE A 283 -1.54 -13.99 14.16
C PHE A 283 -1.80 -15.16 15.11
N GLU A 284 -1.39 -16.35 14.70
CA GLU A 284 -1.33 -17.54 15.54
C GLU A 284 0.13 -17.90 15.72
N ASP A 285 0.61 -17.83 16.96
CA ASP A 285 1.98 -18.19 17.34
C ASP A 285 1.95 -19.55 18.07
N THR A 286 2.60 -20.55 17.47
CA THR A 286 2.74 -21.89 18.06
C THR A 286 4.05 -22.04 18.86
N GLY A 287 4.80 -20.96 19.05
CA GLY A 287 6.17 -20.93 19.61
C GLY A 287 7.23 -21.35 18.59
N THR A 288 6.90 -22.29 17.69
CA THR A 288 7.76 -22.77 16.60
C THR A 288 7.53 -22.02 15.28
N SER A 289 6.33 -21.52 15.05
CA SER A 289 5.94 -20.85 13.82
C SER A 289 4.88 -19.79 14.09
N ILE A 290 4.91 -18.73 13.30
CA ILE A 290 3.89 -17.70 13.31
C ILE A 290 3.13 -17.78 11.99
N SER A 291 1.80 -17.92 12.07
CA SER A 291 0.93 -17.83 10.92
C SER A 291 0.05 -16.58 11.00
N LYS A 292 0.11 -15.77 9.96
CA LYS A 292 -0.76 -14.63 9.71
C LYS A 292 -1.97 -15.09 8.89
N LYS A 293 -3.17 -14.72 9.33
CA LYS A 293 -4.43 -15.08 8.69
C LYS A 293 -5.27 -13.84 8.46
N LEU A 294 -5.86 -13.75 7.27
CA LEU A 294 -6.90 -12.78 6.97
C LEU A 294 -8.26 -13.46 7.16
N LEU A 295 -8.97 -13.08 8.21
CA LEU A 295 -10.36 -13.45 8.43
C LEU A 295 -11.23 -12.72 7.41
N ARG A 296 -12.07 -13.45 6.70
CA ARG A 296 -12.96 -12.87 5.70
C ARG A 296 -14.38 -13.02 6.22
N HIS A 297 -14.97 -11.92 6.67
CA HIS A 297 -16.41 -11.81 6.73
C HIS A 297 -16.88 -10.99 5.52
N PRO A 298 -18.01 -11.35 4.88
CA PRO A 298 -18.57 -10.61 3.75
C PRO A 298 -18.84 -9.12 4.06
N PHE A 299 -18.81 -8.74 5.34
CA PHE A 299 -19.02 -7.37 5.75
C PHE A 299 -18.21 -7.02 7.00
N CYS A 300 -17.35 -6.00 6.89
CA CYS A 300 -16.54 -5.44 7.98
C CYS A 300 -17.39 -4.56 8.91
N THR A 301 -18.44 -5.11 9.53
CA THR A 301 -19.24 -4.35 10.53
C THR A 301 -19.53 -5.12 11.81
N ILE A 302 -19.36 -6.44 11.83
CA ILE A 302 -19.43 -7.20 13.06
C ILE A 302 -18.01 -7.25 13.64
N LYS A 303 -17.72 -6.33 14.58
CA LYS A 303 -16.52 -6.41 15.41
C LYS A 303 -16.40 -7.83 15.96
N ASN A 304 -15.21 -8.40 15.87
CA ASN A 304 -14.94 -9.73 16.37
C ASN A 304 -15.32 -9.81 17.87
N PRO A 305 -16.26 -10.66 18.30
CA PRO A 305 -16.77 -10.65 19.68
C PRO A 305 -15.73 -11.06 20.75
N LYS A 306 -14.52 -11.45 20.35
CA LYS A 306 -13.45 -11.80 21.30
C LYS A 306 -12.88 -10.60 22.08
N ASN A 307 -13.06 -9.36 21.61
CA ASN A 307 -12.66 -8.16 22.37
C ASN A 307 -13.73 -7.66 23.36
N SER A 308 -14.90 -8.30 23.43
CA SER A 308 -15.96 -7.95 24.40
C SER A 308 -16.02 -8.82 25.66
N LEU A 309 -15.11 -9.78 25.82
CA LEU A 309 -15.15 -10.75 26.93
C LEU A 309 -14.15 -10.47 28.08
N HIS A 310 -13.53 -9.29 28.13
CA HIS A 310 -12.68 -8.89 29.26
C HIS A 310 -13.21 -7.69 30.07
N ASN A 311 -14.40 -7.18 29.75
CA ASN A 311 -15.06 -6.15 30.55
C ASN A 311 -16.49 -6.57 30.93
N ARG A 312 -16.62 -7.66 31.68
CA ARG A 312 -17.78 -7.90 32.55
C ARG A 312 -17.35 -8.67 33.80
N GLN A 313 -17.28 -7.89 34.90
CA GLN A 313 -17.22 -8.28 36.31
C GLN A 313 -15.88 -8.81 36.83
#